data_AF-A0A971K4V5-F1
#
_entry.id   AF-A0A971K4V5-F1
#
_cell.length_a   1.000
_cell.length_b   1.000
_cell.length_c   1.000
_cell.angle_alpha   90.00
_cell.angle_beta   90.00
_cell.angle_gamma   90.00
#
_symmetry.space_group_name_H-M   'P 1'
#
loop_
_entity.id
_entity.type
_entity.pdbx_description
1 polymer ?
#
loop_
_entity_poly.entity_id
_entity_poly.type
_entity_poly.pdbx_seq_one_letter_code
_entity_poly.pdbx_strand_id
1 'polypeptide(L)'
;MNIETLRELAWTDYFFYAIVSPRELYRRIKQHDSGMLQLSFTVPVMAAFFDVVALSLNGTESGFFYHKISYGWLLFLFILLLKIVVYSALIDSSAQFFGCSGNIKDTVSLVNFAMFPGLMFLPLFYIISIAGIAPGFFYIFLPFLFFCWYLIILTLGVSEMHSIQSGRALALIFAPALVAGTLLFFTFIIFVFSLVGFIAG
;
A
#
# COMPACT_ATOMS: atom_id res chain seq x y z
N MET A 1 19.18 11.48 -7.56
CA MET A 1 19.29 10.16 -8.20
C MET A 1 20.55 10.15 -9.05
N ASN A 2 21.58 9.38 -8.68
CA ASN A 2 22.80 9.27 -9.49
C ASN A 2 22.53 8.38 -10.70
N ILE A 3 23.09 8.72 -11.87
CA ILE A 3 22.94 7.95 -13.11
C ILE A 3 23.53 6.53 -12.97
N GLU A 4 24.47 6.36 -12.03
CA GLU A 4 25.15 5.09 -11.76
C GLU A 4 24.21 4.02 -11.17
N THR A 5 23.27 4.38 -10.30
CA THR A 5 22.30 3.41 -9.74
C THR A 5 21.24 2.94 -10.75
N LEU A 6 20.97 3.72 -11.80
CA LEU A 6 20.16 3.26 -12.94
C LEU A 6 20.91 2.24 -13.80
N ARG A 7 22.23 2.40 -13.90
CA ARG A 7 23.09 1.58 -14.75
C ARG A 7 23.36 0.19 -14.17
N GLU A 8 23.27 0.02 -12.86
CA GLU A 8 23.53 -1.25 -12.16
C GLU A 8 22.33 -2.20 -12.07
N LEU A 9 21.14 -1.85 -12.60
CA LEU A 9 19.89 -2.64 -12.43
C LEU A 9 19.54 -2.97 -10.97
N ALA A 10 20.17 -2.33 -9.97
CA ALA A 10 19.92 -2.61 -8.56
C ALA A 10 18.43 -2.47 -8.18
N TRP A 11 17.68 -1.61 -8.88
CA TRP A 11 16.23 -1.47 -8.76
C TRP A 11 15.47 -2.79 -8.99
N THR A 12 15.91 -3.61 -9.95
CA THR A 12 15.30 -4.89 -10.31
C THR A 12 15.49 -5.94 -9.22
N ASP A 13 16.62 -5.90 -8.51
CA ASP A 13 16.89 -6.79 -7.40
C ASP A 13 15.90 -6.55 -6.25
N TYR A 14 15.58 -5.29 -5.93
CA TYR A 14 14.56 -4.97 -4.91
C TYR A 14 13.18 -5.52 -5.28
N PHE A 15 12.82 -5.45 -6.56
CA PHE A 15 11.56 -6.01 -7.05
C PHE A 15 11.53 -7.53 -7.01
N PHE A 16 12.65 -8.17 -7.36
CA PHE A 16 12.81 -9.61 -7.23
C PHE A 16 12.72 -10.04 -5.76
N TYR A 17 13.42 -9.36 -4.85
CA TYR A 17 13.38 -9.64 -3.42
C TYR A 17 12.02 -9.38 -2.79
N ALA A 18 11.26 -8.40 -3.28
CA ALA A 18 9.88 -8.19 -2.83
C ALA A 18 8.98 -9.40 -3.13
N ILE A 19 9.23 -10.11 -4.23
CA ILE A 19 8.46 -11.31 -4.61
C ILE A 19 9.03 -12.57 -3.92
N VAL A 20 10.35 -12.75 -3.93
CA VAL A 20 11.00 -14.03 -3.63
C VAL A 20 11.42 -14.15 -2.17
N SER A 21 11.95 -13.09 -1.57
CA SER A 21 12.47 -13.11 -0.20
C SER A 21 12.27 -11.76 0.52
N PRO A 22 11.06 -11.51 1.05
CA PRO A 22 10.72 -10.25 1.75
C PRO A 22 11.63 -9.88 2.93
N ARG A 23 12.27 -10.88 3.56
CA ARG A 23 13.26 -10.65 4.63
C ARG A 23 14.58 -10.08 4.10
N GLU A 24 15.01 -10.55 2.94
CA GLU A 24 16.23 -10.03 2.29
C GLU A 24 16.01 -8.64 1.73
N LEU A 25 14.79 -8.34 1.26
CA LEU A 25 14.37 -6.99 0.88
C LEU A 25 14.68 -5.99 2.00
N TYR A 26 14.22 -6.25 3.23
CA TYR A 26 14.49 -5.34 4.35
C TYR A 26 16.00 -5.22 4.65
N ARG A 27 16.75 -6.32 4.64
CA ARG A 27 18.20 -6.27 4.88
C ARG A 27 18.92 -5.38 3.89
N ARG A 28 18.49 -5.40 2.63
CA ARG A 28 19.02 -4.50 1.60
C ARG A 28 18.55 -3.05 1.83
N ILE A 29 17.30 -2.84 2.25
CA ILE A 29 16.78 -1.51 2.63
C ILE A 29 17.68 -0.86 3.69
N LYS A 30 18.01 -1.62 4.74
CA LYS A 30 18.88 -1.16 5.82
C LYS A 30 20.32 -0.85 5.39
N GLN A 31 20.81 -1.45 4.30
CA GLN A 31 22.19 -1.26 3.84
C GLN A 31 22.39 0.03 3.01
N HIS A 32 21.33 0.61 2.44
CA HIS A 32 21.41 1.77 1.54
C HIS A 32 20.58 2.96 2.09
N ASP A 33 21.20 3.74 2.98
CA ASP A 33 20.56 4.65 3.95
C ASP A 33 19.77 5.87 3.40
N SER A 34 19.93 6.30 2.14
CA SER A 34 19.31 7.57 1.68
C SER A 34 18.69 7.57 0.28
N GLY A 35 19.26 6.83 -0.68
CA GLY A 35 18.70 6.76 -2.04
C GLY A 35 17.42 5.93 -2.15
N MET A 36 17.17 5.04 -1.20
CA MET A 36 16.11 4.04 -1.27
C MET A 36 14.72 4.57 -1.00
N LEU A 37 14.59 5.54 -0.09
CA LEU A 37 13.30 6.16 0.18
C LEU A 37 12.73 6.75 -1.12
N GLN A 38 13.56 7.47 -1.87
CA GLN A 38 13.17 8.05 -3.17
C GLN A 38 12.79 6.97 -4.19
N LEU A 39 13.57 5.89 -4.27
CA LEU A 39 13.31 4.80 -5.19
C LEU A 39 12.01 4.05 -4.83
N SER A 40 11.73 3.88 -3.53
CA SER A 40 10.52 3.19 -3.09
C SER A 40 9.24 3.88 -3.57
N PHE A 41 9.23 5.21 -3.73
CA PHE A 41 8.08 5.95 -4.22
C PHE A 41 7.76 5.72 -5.71
N THR A 42 8.66 5.10 -6.49
CA THR A 42 8.30 4.73 -7.86
C THR A 42 7.21 3.66 -7.89
N VAL A 43 7.16 2.78 -6.88
CA VAL A 43 6.18 1.69 -6.80
C VAL A 43 4.74 2.20 -6.68
N PRO A 44 4.38 3.04 -5.68
CA PRO A 44 3.02 3.55 -5.58
C PRO A 44 2.63 4.48 -6.73
N VAL A 45 3.59 5.21 -7.33
CA VAL A 45 3.32 6.02 -8.53
C VAL A 45 2.93 5.12 -9.70
N MET A 46 3.68 4.05 -9.94
CA MET A 46 3.35 3.06 -10.99
C MET A 46 2.05 2.33 -10.69
N ALA A 47 1.78 1.99 -9.43
CA ALA A 47 0.54 1.33 -9.03
C ALA A 47 -0.66 2.23 -9.29
N ALA A 48 -0.58 3.51 -8.92
CA ALA A 48 -1.63 4.48 -9.20
C ALA A 48 -1.88 4.65 -10.70
N PHE A 49 -0.81 4.68 -11.50
CA PHE A 49 -0.94 4.71 -12.96
C PHE A 49 -1.66 3.46 -13.48
N PHE A 50 -1.31 2.27 -12.99
CA PHE A 50 -1.90 1.01 -13.42
C PHE A 50 -3.38 0.89 -13.04
N ASP A 51 -3.75 1.35 -11.84
CA ASP A 51 -5.14 1.37 -11.39
C ASP A 51 -6.00 2.31 -12.26
N VAL A 52 -5.47 3.48 -12.63
CA VAL A 52 -6.16 4.44 -13.51
C VAL A 52 -6.36 3.82 -14.90
N VAL A 53 -5.35 3.16 -15.46
CA VAL A 53 -5.47 2.48 -16.75
C VAL A 53 -6.47 1.33 -16.66
N ALA A 54 -6.44 0.52 -15.60
CA ALA A 54 -7.38 -0.58 -15.40
C ALA A 54 -8.83 -0.10 -15.25
N LEU A 55 -9.04 1.02 -14.56
CA LEU A 55 -10.35 1.68 -14.48
C LEU A 55 -10.83 2.18 -15.85
N SER A 56 -9.92 2.77 -16.64
CA SER A 56 -10.27 3.26 -17.99
C SER A 56 -10.69 2.14 -18.95
N LEU A 57 -10.22 0.90 -18.72
CA LEU A 57 -10.61 -0.28 -19.50
C LEU A 57 -12.00 -0.82 -19.14
N ASN A 58 -12.52 -0.52 -17.94
CA ASN A 58 -13.85 -0.97 -17.47
C ASN A 58 -14.92 0.12 -17.49
N GLY A 59 -14.54 1.39 -17.56
CA GLY A 59 -15.47 2.50 -17.54
C GLY A 59 -16.25 2.61 -18.85
N THR A 60 -17.57 2.73 -18.76
CA THR A 60 -18.36 3.32 -19.86
C THR A 60 -17.89 4.75 -20.08
N GLU A 61 -17.63 5.11 -21.33
CA GLU A 61 -17.10 6.42 -21.73
C GLU A 61 -17.98 7.56 -21.21
N SER A 62 -17.64 8.14 -20.05
CA SER A 62 -18.29 9.37 -19.62
C SER A 62 -17.55 10.55 -20.24
N GLY A 63 -18.27 11.52 -20.81
CA GLY A 63 -17.68 12.72 -21.44
C GLY A 63 -16.77 13.53 -20.51
N PHE A 64 -16.82 13.27 -19.20
CA PHE A 64 -15.91 13.85 -18.19
C PHE A 64 -14.47 13.30 -18.31
N PHE A 65 -14.29 12.05 -18.75
CA PHE A 65 -12.98 11.40 -18.89
C PHE A 65 -12.16 11.93 -20.09
N TYR A 66 -12.77 12.47 -21.14
CA TYR A 66 -12.02 12.96 -22.31
C TYR A 66 -11.35 14.33 -22.13
N HIS A 67 -11.74 15.13 -21.12
CA HIS A 67 -11.17 16.48 -20.90
C HIS A 67 -10.57 16.70 -19.51
N LYS A 68 -10.80 15.81 -18.53
CA LYS A 68 -10.41 15.99 -17.13
C LYS A 68 -9.73 14.78 -16.49
N ILE A 69 -8.94 14.03 -17.28
CA ILE A 69 -7.95 13.09 -16.71
C ILE A 69 -7.02 13.80 -15.72
N SER A 70 -6.88 15.14 -15.78
CA SER A 70 -5.80 15.91 -15.16
C SER A 70 -5.89 16.24 -13.66
N TYR A 71 -7.05 16.16 -12.98
CA TYR A 71 -7.12 16.52 -11.55
C TYR A 71 -7.46 15.34 -10.62
N GLY A 72 -8.31 14.42 -11.07
CA GLY A 72 -8.70 13.25 -10.28
C GLY A 72 -7.53 12.31 -10.02
N TRP A 73 -6.67 12.07 -11.01
CA TRP A 73 -5.46 11.24 -10.87
C TRP A 73 -4.43 11.85 -9.92
N LEU A 74 -4.19 13.16 -9.99
CA LEU A 74 -3.28 13.86 -9.08
C LEU A 74 -3.81 13.76 -7.66
N LEU A 75 -5.11 14.03 -7.46
CA LEU A 75 -5.74 13.89 -6.16
C LEU A 75 -5.64 12.44 -5.64
N PHE A 76 -5.90 11.44 -6.49
CA PHE A 76 -5.77 10.03 -6.14
C PHE A 76 -4.33 9.67 -5.74
N LEU A 77 -3.33 10.13 -6.51
CA LEU A 77 -1.92 9.93 -6.20
C LEU A 77 -1.55 10.60 -4.86
N PHE A 78 -2.00 11.84 -4.63
CA PHE A 78 -1.76 12.53 -3.36
C PHE A 78 -2.40 11.78 -2.18
N ILE A 79 -3.64 11.32 -2.32
CA ILE A 79 -4.32 10.49 -1.32
C ILE A 79 -3.55 9.19 -1.08
N LEU A 80 -3.05 8.54 -2.13
CA LEU A 80 -2.29 7.31 -2.03
C LEU A 80 -0.97 7.52 -1.28
N LEU A 81 -0.20 8.55 -1.65
CA LEU A 81 1.05 8.91 -0.98
C LEU A 81 0.81 9.28 0.48
N LEU A 82 -0.23 10.07 0.76
CA LEU A 82 -0.62 10.41 2.11
C LEU A 82 -1.01 9.17 2.92
N LYS A 83 -1.81 8.26 2.33
CA LYS A 83 -2.21 6.99 2.95
C LYS A 83 -0.98 6.17 3.34
N ILE A 84 0.01 6.06 2.45
CA ILE A 84 1.25 5.33 2.70
C ILE A 84 2.02 5.94 3.87
N VAL A 85 2.22 7.25 3.86
CA VAL A 85 2.98 7.95 4.92
C VAL A 85 2.26 7.82 6.26
N VAL A 86 0.96 8.06 6.30
CA VAL A 86 0.14 7.92 7.51
C VAL A 86 0.15 6.49 8.02
N TYR A 87 -0.04 5.51 7.14
CA TYR A 87 -0.04 4.10 7.52
C TYR A 87 1.33 3.64 8.05
N SER A 88 2.42 4.07 7.42
CA SER A 88 3.78 3.76 7.86
C SER A 88 4.07 4.40 9.22
N ALA A 89 3.65 5.64 9.45
CA ALA A 89 3.77 6.32 10.74
C ALA A 89 2.97 5.62 11.84
N LEU A 90 1.79 5.09 11.52
CA LEU A 90 0.95 4.33 12.44
C LEU A 90 1.60 2.98 12.81
N ILE A 91 2.18 2.27 11.84
CA ILE A 91 2.96 1.05 12.08
C ILE A 91 4.15 1.37 12.99
N ASP A 92 4.93 2.40 12.67
CA ASP A 92 6.10 2.80 13.46
C ASP A 92 5.71 3.21 14.89
N SER A 93 4.62 3.97 15.05
CA SER A 93 4.09 4.33 16.38
C SER A 93 3.65 3.10 17.17
N SER A 94 3.04 2.12 16.51
CA SER A 94 2.67 0.85 17.14
C SER A 94 3.90 0.06 17.54
N ALA A 95 4.94 0.03 16.69
CA ALA A 95 6.21 -0.60 17.02
C ALA A 95 6.84 0.02 18.26
N GLN A 96 6.90 1.35 18.33
CA GLN A 96 7.41 2.06 19.50
C GLN A 96 6.58 1.78 20.76
N PHE A 97 5.25 1.71 20.64
CA PHE A 97 4.37 1.36 21.76
C PHE A 97 4.64 -0.05 22.31
N PHE A 98 4.95 -1.01 21.43
CA PHE A 98 5.36 -2.37 21.82
C PHE A 98 6.84 -2.49 22.21
N GLY A 99 7.58 -1.38 22.35
CA GLY A 99 8.97 -1.34 22.80
C GLY A 99 10.01 -1.66 21.73
N CYS A 100 9.64 -1.64 20.45
CA CYS A 100 10.55 -1.83 19.32
C CYS A 100 11.21 -0.49 18.90
N SER A 101 12.37 -0.56 18.24
CA SER A 101 13.05 0.64 17.72
C SER A 101 12.28 1.25 16.55
N GLY A 102 11.96 2.54 16.63
CA GLY A 102 11.31 3.26 15.53
C GLY A 102 12.30 3.64 14.41
N ASN A 103 11.92 3.35 13.16
CA ASN A 103 12.55 3.92 11.98
C ASN A 103 11.49 4.12 10.88
N ILE A 104 10.94 5.33 10.85
CA ILE A 104 9.89 5.69 9.89
C ILE A 104 10.37 5.62 8.43
N LYS A 105 11.64 5.93 8.15
CA LYS A 105 12.16 5.93 6.77
C LYS A 105 12.19 4.51 6.18
N ASP A 106 12.64 3.56 6.99
CA ASP A 106 12.68 2.14 6.60
C ASP A 106 11.27 1.59 6.49
N THR A 107 10.38 1.95 7.42
CA THR A 107 8.98 1.53 7.42
C THR A 107 8.25 2.02 6.18
N VAL A 108 8.41 3.31 5.81
CA VAL A 108 7.84 3.88 4.58
C VAL A 108 8.37 3.16 3.34
N SER A 109 9.68 2.90 3.29
CA SER A 109 10.30 2.21 2.16
C SER A 109 9.78 0.78 2.02
N LEU A 110 9.64 0.07 3.14
CA LEU A 110 9.09 -1.28 3.18
C LEU A 110 7.62 -1.32 2.74
N VAL A 111 6.79 -0.40 3.23
CA VAL A 111 5.37 -0.29 2.82
C VAL A 111 5.25 -0.04 1.33
N ASN A 112 6.07 0.86 0.79
CA ASN A 112 6.13 1.17 -0.64
C ASN A 112 6.50 -0.05 -1.49
N PHE A 113 7.58 -0.75 -1.14
CA PHE A 113 7.98 -1.96 -1.88
C PHE A 113 7.00 -3.12 -1.71
N ALA A 114 6.33 -3.22 -0.57
CA ALA A 114 5.30 -4.23 -0.35
C ALA A 114 4.10 -4.08 -1.31
N MET A 115 3.85 -2.89 -1.86
CA MET A 115 2.80 -2.66 -2.87
C MET A 115 3.14 -3.22 -4.25
N PHE A 116 4.38 -3.69 -4.47
CA PHE A 116 4.85 -4.14 -5.76
C PHE A 116 3.98 -5.23 -6.44
N PRO A 117 3.45 -6.25 -5.73
CA PRO A 117 2.56 -7.24 -6.36
C PRO A 117 1.35 -6.60 -7.04
N GLY A 118 0.87 -5.45 -6.55
CA GLY A 118 -0.22 -4.69 -7.17
C GLY A 118 0.08 -4.24 -8.60
N LEU A 119 1.35 -4.06 -8.98
CA LEU A 119 1.72 -3.76 -10.37
C LEU A 119 1.38 -4.91 -11.33
N MET A 120 1.20 -6.13 -10.84
CA MET A 120 0.77 -7.24 -11.68
C MET A 120 -0.73 -7.21 -11.99
N PHE A 121 -1.50 -6.32 -11.35
CA PHE A 121 -2.95 -6.22 -11.57
C PHE A 121 -3.30 -5.91 -13.01
N LEU A 122 -2.77 -4.82 -13.57
CA LEU A 122 -3.09 -4.39 -14.93
C LEU A 122 -2.81 -5.47 -16.00
N PRO A 123 -1.60 -6.06 -16.10
CA PRO A 123 -1.33 -7.06 -17.13
C PRO A 123 -2.20 -8.31 -16.98
N LEU A 124 -2.45 -8.78 -15.75
CA LEU A 124 -3.32 -9.94 -15.51
C LEU A 124 -4.78 -9.63 -15.84
N PHE A 125 -5.27 -8.48 -15.37
CA PHE A 125 -6.64 -8.05 -15.60
C PHE A 125 -6.92 -7.83 -17.09
N TYR A 126 -5.98 -7.27 -17.84
CA TYR A 126 -6.10 -7.06 -19.28
C TYR A 126 -6.28 -8.38 -20.05
N ILE A 127 -5.46 -9.40 -19.75
CA ILE A 127 -5.56 -10.73 -20.38
C ILE A 127 -6.94 -11.35 -20.09
N ILE A 128 -7.39 -11.28 -18.83
CA ILE A 128 -8.68 -11.83 -18.39
C ILE A 128 -9.85 -11.09 -19.07
N SER A 129 -9.75 -9.77 -19.17
CA SER A 129 -10.76 -8.92 -19.80
C SER A 129 -10.91 -9.26 -21.28
N ILE A 130 -9.81 -9.38 -22.03
CA ILE A 130 -9.83 -9.78 -23.44
C ILE A 130 -10.33 -11.20 -23.64
N ALA A 131 -9.92 -12.13 -22.77
CA ALA A 131 -10.37 -13.51 -22.84
C ALA A 131 -11.86 -13.68 -22.49
N GLY A 132 -12.52 -12.63 -21.97
CA GLY A 132 -13.93 -12.66 -21.59
C GLY A 132 -14.23 -13.52 -20.36
N ILE A 133 -13.21 -13.83 -19.55
CA ILE A 133 -13.36 -14.75 -18.41
C ILE A 133 -13.81 -13.95 -17.19
N ALA A 134 -15.12 -13.82 -16.98
CA ALA A 134 -15.73 -13.17 -15.82
C ALA A 134 -15.00 -11.90 -15.32
N PRO A 135 -14.83 -10.85 -16.14
CA PRO A 135 -13.97 -9.71 -15.80
C PRO A 135 -14.36 -9.02 -14.49
N GLY A 136 -15.65 -8.89 -14.21
CA GLY A 136 -16.15 -8.29 -12.96
C GLY A 136 -15.73 -9.07 -11.70
N PHE A 137 -15.67 -10.41 -11.76
CA PHE A 137 -15.20 -11.23 -10.64
C PHE A 137 -13.71 -10.99 -10.40
N PHE A 138 -12.89 -11.05 -11.44
CA PHE A 138 -11.44 -10.87 -11.32
C PHE A 138 -11.03 -9.43 -10.98
N TYR A 139 -11.85 -8.44 -11.34
CA TYR A 139 -11.66 -7.06 -10.92
C TYR A 139 -11.69 -6.90 -9.39
N ILE A 140 -12.49 -7.71 -8.68
CA ILE A 140 -12.58 -7.68 -7.21
C ILE A 140 -11.60 -8.69 -6.58
N PHE A 141 -11.48 -9.87 -7.18
CA PHE A 141 -10.67 -10.96 -6.65
C PHE A 141 -9.16 -10.69 -6.71
N LEU A 142 -8.64 -10.12 -7.81
CA LEU A 142 -7.20 -9.86 -7.94
C LEU A 142 -6.68 -8.84 -6.92
N PRO A 143 -7.31 -7.68 -6.68
CA PRO A 143 -6.88 -6.76 -5.62
C PRO A 143 -6.87 -7.42 -4.24
N PHE A 144 -7.83 -8.29 -3.94
CA PHE A 144 -7.85 -9.05 -2.69
C PHE A 144 -6.65 -10.00 -2.57
N LEU A 145 -6.32 -10.72 -3.65
CA LEU A 145 -5.14 -11.58 -3.69
C LEU A 145 -3.84 -10.78 -3.47
N PHE A 146 -3.70 -9.63 -4.13
CA PHE A 146 -2.54 -8.75 -3.96
C PHE A 146 -2.49 -8.11 -2.58
N PHE A 147 -3.64 -7.84 -1.95
CA PHE A 147 -3.70 -7.37 -0.57
C PHE A 147 -3.18 -8.42 0.41
N CYS A 148 -3.57 -9.70 0.25
CA CYS A 148 -3.00 -10.79 1.05
C CYS A 148 -1.48 -10.89 0.86
N TRP A 149 -0.99 -10.74 -0.38
CA TRP A 149 0.44 -10.76 -0.68
C TRP A 149 1.17 -9.57 -0.02
N TYR A 150 0.61 -8.38 -0.14
CA TYR A 150 1.09 -7.17 0.53
C TYR A 150 1.25 -7.40 2.04
N LEU A 151 0.25 -7.99 2.70
CA LEU A 151 0.32 -8.31 4.13
C LEU A 151 1.43 -9.31 4.47
N ILE A 152 1.66 -10.31 3.62
CA ILE A 152 2.74 -11.29 3.82
C ILE A 152 4.10 -10.60 3.76
N ILE A 153 4.35 -9.78 2.72
CA ILE A 153 5.61 -9.05 2.56
C ILE A 153 5.84 -8.13 3.75
N LEU A 154 4.82 -7.37 4.14
CA LEU A 154 4.91 -6.40 5.22
C LEU A 154 5.14 -7.09 6.57
N THR A 155 4.43 -8.19 6.86
CA THR A 155 4.64 -8.98 8.07
C THR A 155 6.05 -9.53 8.16
N LEU A 156 6.57 -10.09 7.07
CA LEU A 156 7.93 -10.63 7.03
C LEU A 156 9.00 -9.54 7.12
N GLY A 157 8.77 -8.39 6.47
CA GLY A 157 9.67 -7.25 6.53
C GLY A 157 9.73 -6.61 7.91
N VAL A 158 8.58 -6.39 8.56
CA VAL A 158 8.50 -5.84 9.93
C VAL A 158 9.07 -6.82 10.95
N SER A 159 8.82 -8.12 10.76
CA SER A 159 9.39 -9.20 11.57
C SER A 159 10.93 -9.15 11.55
N GLU A 160 11.53 -9.00 10.37
CA GLU A 160 12.98 -8.84 10.21
C GLU A 160 13.48 -7.48 10.72
N MET A 161 12.67 -6.42 10.57
CA MET A 161 13.02 -5.06 11.00
C MET A 161 13.25 -4.94 12.50
N HIS A 162 12.39 -5.58 13.29
CA HIS A 162 12.48 -5.55 14.74
C HIS A 162 13.02 -6.86 15.36
N SER A 163 13.45 -7.82 14.54
CA SER A 163 13.87 -9.16 14.99
C SER A 163 12.84 -9.85 15.89
N ILE A 164 11.55 -9.72 15.55
CA ILE A 164 10.42 -10.27 16.30
C ILE A 164 9.82 -11.49 15.60
N GLN A 165 8.98 -12.25 16.30
CA GLN A 165 8.22 -13.34 15.69
C GLN A 165 7.16 -12.79 14.73
N SER A 166 6.91 -13.47 13.60
CA SER A 166 5.94 -13.03 12.58
C SER A 166 4.54 -12.78 13.12
N GLY A 167 4.08 -13.56 14.12
CA GLY A 167 2.77 -13.35 14.75
C GLY A 167 2.67 -12.02 15.51
N ARG A 168 3.76 -11.60 16.16
CA ARG A 168 3.84 -10.29 16.82
C ARG A 168 3.94 -9.15 15.81
N ALA A 169 4.67 -9.35 14.71
CA ALA A 169 4.71 -8.39 13.61
C ALA A 169 3.32 -8.17 13.00
N LEU A 170 2.54 -9.23 12.81
CA LEU A 170 1.17 -9.12 12.34
C LEU A 170 0.29 -8.32 13.31
N ALA A 171 0.39 -8.60 14.61
CA ALA A 171 -0.34 -7.82 15.63
C ALA A 171 0.02 -6.33 15.60
N LEU A 172 1.28 -5.99 15.39
CA LEU A 172 1.78 -4.62 15.29
C LEU A 172 1.20 -3.90 14.05
N ILE A 173 1.08 -4.60 12.93
CA ILE A 173 0.52 -4.07 11.68
C ILE A 173 -0.99 -3.80 11.79
N PHE A 174 -1.72 -4.67 12.50
CA PHE A 174 -3.16 -4.53 12.70
C PHE A 174 -3.55 -3.66 13.90
N ALA A 175 -2.64 -3.43 14.85
CA ALA A 175 -2.90 -2.63 16.04
C ALA A 175 -3.46 -1.23 15.72
N PRO A 176 -2.87 -0.43 14.79
CA PRO A 176 -3.45 0.86 14.43
C PRO A 176 -4.87 0.76 13.87
N ALA A 177 -5.12 -0.25 13.03
CA ALA A 177 -6.42 -0.45 12.40
C ALA A 177 -7.48 -0.84 13.44
N LEU A 178 -7.12 -1.67 14.42
CA LEU A 178 -7.99 -2.02 15.54
C LEU A 178 -8.32 -0.79 16.39
N VAL A 179 -7.32 0.00 16.78
CA VAL A 179 -7.53 1.22 17.58
C VAL A 179 -8.40 2.23 16.82
N ALA A 180 -8.07 2.51 15.55
CA ALA A 180 -8.85 3.42 14.71
C ALA A 180 -10.29 2.92 14.52
N GLY A 181 -10.48 1.61 14.29
CA GLY A 181 -11.79 0.99 14.17
C GLY A 181 -12.62 1.11 15.44
N THR A 182 -12.01 0.87 16.61
CA THR A 182 -12.67 1.04 17.91
C THR A 182 -13.07 2.50 18.15
N LEU A 183 -12.20 3.46 17.86
CA LEU A 183 -12.50 4.89 18.01
C LEU A 183 -13.63 5.35 17.07
N LEU A 184 -13.59 4.93 15.80
CA LEU A 184 -14.64 5.23 14.83
C LEU A 184 -15.99 4.62 15.24
N PHE A 185 -15.98 3.40 15.75
CA PHE A 185 -17.19 2.73 16.25
C PHE A 185 -17.84 3.52 17.39
N PHE A 186 -17.07 3.92 18.41
CA PHE A 186 -17.62 4.73 19.51
C PHE A 186 -18.05 6.13 19.06
N THR A 187 -17.30 6.76 18.15
CA THR A 187 -17.68 8.06 17.58
C THR A 187 -19.00 7.97 16.83
N PHE A 188 -19.21 6.90 16.05
CA PHE A 188 -20.46 6.65 15.35
C PHE A 188 -21.64 6.45 16.31
N ILE A 189 -21.45 5.70 17.40
CA ILE A 189 -22.47 5.53 18.43
C ILE A 189 -22.87 6.88 19.04
N ILE A 190 -21.88 7.70 19.44
CA ILE A 190 -22.13 9.04 20.00
C ILE A 190 -22.89 9.90 18.99
N PHE A 191 -22.46 9.88 17.72
CA PHE A 191 -23.12 10.62 16.66
C PHE A 191 -24.59 10.23 16.49
N VAL A 192 -24.91 8.93 16.50
CA VAL A 192 -26.30 8.44 16.42
C VAL A 192 -27.11 8.91 17.62
N PHE A 193 -26.59 8.82 18.85
CA PHE A 193 -27.30 9.31 20.03
C PHE A 193 -27.53 10.81 20.00
N SER A 194 -26.54 11.61 19.58
CA SER A 194 -26.69 13.06 19.42
C SER A 194 -27.72 13.41 18.36
N LEU A 195 -27.76 12.68 17.23
CA LEU A 195 -28.70 12.91 16.15
C LEU A 195 -30.14 12.56 16.57
N VAL A 196 -30.34 11.43 17.25
CA VAL A 196 -31.65 11.05 17.80
C VAL A 196 -32.11 12.06 18.86
N GLY A 197 -31.22 12.48 19.75
CA GLY A 197 -31.51 13.52 20.75
C GLY A 197 -31.90 14.87 20.14
N PHE A 198 -31.27 15.25 19.02
CA PHE A 198 -31.61 16.48 18.29
C PHE A 198 -32.95 16.40 17.55
N ILE A 199 -33.36 15.21 17.09
CA ILE A 199 -34.65 15.03 16.39
C ILE A 199 -35.82 14.88 17.37
N ALA A 200 -35.58 14.27 18.53
CA ALA A 200 -36.61 13.98 19.52
C ALA A 200 -36.85 15.12 20.54
N GLY A 201 -35.89 16.05 20.69
CA GLY A 201 -36.01 17.27 21.50
C GLY A 201 -36.41 18.47 20.68
#